data_AF-A0AAV1I2I1-F1
#
_entry.id   AF-A0AAV1I2I1-F1
#
_cell.length_a   1.000
_cell.length_b   1.000
_cell.length_c   1.000
_cell.angle_alpha   90.00
_cell.angle_beta   90.00
_cell.angle_gamma   90.00
#
_symmetry.space_group_name_H-M   'P 1'
#
loop_
_entity.id
_entity.type
_entity.pdbx_description
1 polymer ?
#
loop_
_entity_poly.entity_id
_entity_poly.type
_entity_poly.pdbx_seq_one_letter_code
_entity_poly.pdbx_strand_id
1 'polypeptide(L)'
;MEEKAETMRSSVARLSRGAEDHNSSMGRCNPSEMSVVMMTITAHPNAAVPIKRAALTEHLDGKQFEGLRLKPVKESKRTGVRKRGSFYNSVSLQYVNGVGNNKCIKVFTNSKLHVTGCKTVDEFIETSQRVCFMLSDVTLKPLHVIDFDVNMIVVQFYINAALDIGDLCSILKGEKYSREVLSACYNPDRNNGLVIKHRFEEPAGIGFHSATEMKSGKVSDAGKERAITIIVYRKGCVRLCGLKTHMEALPSYRFITGVIESVWSSIATAK
;
A
#
# COMPACT_ATOMS: atom_id res chain seq x y z
N MET A 1 -12.51 12.10 -11.96
CA MET A 1 -11.85 10.79 -11.80
C MET A 1 -10.72 10.58 -12.80
N GLU A 2 -10.96 10.74 -14.10
CA GLU A 2 -9.97 10.46 -15.16
C GLU A 2 -8.67 11.25 -15.01
N GLU A 3 -8.75 12.56 -14.71
CA GLU A 3 -7.56 13.39 -14.48
C GLU A 3 -6.67 12.88 -13.33
N LYS A 4 -7.29 12.50 -12.20
CA LYS A 4 -6.60 11.91 -11.03
C LYS A 4 -6.00 10.55 -11.39
N ALA A 5 -6.72 9.73 -12.16
CA ALA A 5 -6.24 8.45 -12.65
C ALA A 5 -5.04 8.62 -13.61
N GLU A 6 -5.10 9.57 -14.53
CA GLU A 6 -4.05 9.84 -15.50
C GLU A 6 -2.77 10.35 -14.83
N THR A 7 -2.94 11.27 -13.87
CA THR A 7 -1.84 11.72 -13.01
C THR A 7 -1.16 10.54 -12.32
N MET A 8 -1.94 9.59 -11.81
CA MET A 8 -1.41 8.37 -11.19
C MET A 8 -0.80 7.36 -12.18
N ARG A 9 -1.31 7.24 -13.41
CA ARG A 9 -0.71 6.39 -14.45
C ARG A 9 0.67 6.91 -14.85
N SER A 10 0.74 8.19 -15.18
CA SER A 10 1.97 8.89 -15.53
C SER A 10 3.02 8.78 -14.42
N SER A 11 2.56 8.90 -13.19
CA SER A 11 3.31 8.69 -11.97
C SER A 11 3.95 7.29 -11.88
N VAL A 12 3.13 6.23 -11.98
CA VAL A 12 3.63 4.84 -11.89
C VAL A 12 4.62 4.53 -13.02
N ALA A 13 4.39 5.03 -14.24
CA ALA A 13 5.29 4.84 -15.36
C ALA A 13 6.69 5.45 -15.15
N ARG A 14 6.82 6.50 -14.33
CA ARG A 14 8.11 7.13 -14.02
C ARG A 14 8.95 6.32 -13.03
N LEU A 15 8.34 5.49 -12.17
CA LEU A 15 9.09 4.64 -11.24
C LEU A 15 10.00 3.64 -11.97
N SER A 16 9.58 3.16 -13.13
CA SER A 16 10.36 2.22 -13.95
C SER A 16 11.57 2.89 -14.61
N ARG A 17 11.50 4.20 -14.93
CA ARG A 17 12.56 4.88 -15.68
C ARG A 17 13.63 5.54 -14.81
N GLY A 18 13.35 5.83 -13.55
CA GLY A 18 14.23 6.62 -12.68
C GLY A 18 15.48 5.89 -12.15
N ALA A 19 15.75 4.66 -12.59
CA ALA A 19 16.84 3.82 -12.06
C ALA A 19 18.05 3.68 -13.01
N GLU A 20 18.01 4.25 -14.22
CA GLU A 20 18.99 3.92 -15.27
C GLU A 20 20.34 4.67 -15.19
N ASP A 21 20.47 5.74 -14.40
CA ASP A 21 21.63 6.67 -14.51
C ASP A 21 22.85 6.38 -13.62
N HIS A 22 22.96 5.22 -12.97
CA HIS A 22 24.10 4.89 -12.11
C HIS A 22 24.69 3.50 -12.38
N ASN A 23 25.38 3.33 -13.51
CA ASN A 23 26.11 2.09 -13.78
C ASN A 23 27.45 2.33 -14.49
N SER A 24 28.53 2.50 -13.70
CA SER A 24 29.87 2.03 -14.10
C SER A 24 30.81 1.94 -12.89
N SER A 25 31.65 0.89 -12.90
CA SER A 25 32.72 0.53 -11.95
C SER A 25 32.36 -0.42 -10.78
N MET A 26 33.29 -1.35 -10.55
CA MET A 26 33.14 -2.66 -9.90
C MET A 26 32.65 -2.63 -8.44
N GLY A 27 31.91 -3.68 -8.06
CA GLY A 27 31.68 -4.07 -6.66
C GLY A 27 30.46 -3.46 -5.95
N ARG A 28 29.63 -2.68 -6.65
CA ARG A 28 28.44 -2.04 -6.07
C ARG A 28 27.23 -2.98 -6.09
N CYS A 29 26.30 -2.79 -5.15
CA CYS A 29 24.98 -3.40 -5.30
C CYS A 29 24.31 -2.81 -6.55
N ASN A 30 23.53 -3.62 -7.25
CA ASN A 30 22.80 -3.21 -8.46
C ASN A 30 21.29 -3.36 -8.20
N PRO A 31 20.65 -2.39 -7.53
CA PRO A 31 19.25 -2.53 -7.17
C PRO A 31 18.36 -2.56 -8.42
N SER A 32 17.35 -3.43 -8.42
CA SER A 32 16.33 -3.48 -9.46
C SER A 32 15.44 -2.24 -9.44
N GLU A 33 14.71 -2.04 -10.54
CA GLU A 33 13.60 -1.11 -10.56
C GLU A 33 12.55 -1.41 -9.47
N MET A 34 11.86 -0.35 -9.04
CA MET A 34 10.74 -0.44 -8.12
C MET A 34 9.48 -0.92 -8.86
N SER A 35 8.79 -1.89 -8.25
CA SER A 35 7.52 -2.42 -8.74
C SER A 35 6.42 -2.27 -7.70
N VAL A 36 5.22 -1.85 -8.13
CA VAL A 36 4.05 -1.77 -7.23
C VAL A 36 3.58 -3.18 -6.87
N VAL A 37 3.59 -3.49 -5.58
CA VAL A 37 3.09 -4.78 -5.05
C VAL A 37 1.59 -4.72 -4.87
N MET A 38 1.11 -3.65 -4.24
CA MET A 38 -0.30 -3.43 -4.00
C MET A 38 -0.59 -1.97 -3.67
N MET A 39 -1.83 -1.58 -3.94
CA MET A 39 -2.44 -0.34 -3.52
C MET A 39 -3.69 -0.65 -2.69
N THR A 40 -4.00 0.32 -1.84
CA THR A 40 -5.17 0.35 -0.99
C THR A 40 -5.86 1.67 -1.27
N ILE A 41 -7.07 1.62 -1.79
CA ILE A 41 -7.78 2.78 -2.34
C ILE A 41 -9.21 2.80 -1.78
N THR A 42 -9.67 3.98 -1.35
CA THR A 42 -11.08 4.22 -0.99
C THR A 42 -11.80 4.76 -2.21
N ALA A 43 -12.94 4.18 -2.59
CA ALA A 43 -13.81 4.74 -3.62
C ALA A 43 -15.01 5.46 -2.99
N HIS A 44 -15.40 6.59 -3.58
CA HIS A 44 -16.58 7.36 -3.20
C HIS A 44 -17.60 7.31 -4.34
N PRO A 45 -18.71 6.56 -4.17
CA PRO A 45 -19.81 6.58 -5.12
C PRO A 45 -20.55 7.92 -5.17
N ASN A 46 -21.27 8.16 -6.27
CA ASN A 46 -22.10 9.34 -6.54
C ASN A 46 -23.19 9.61 -5.48
N ALA A 47 -23.62 8.59 -4.75
CA ALA A 47 -24.62 8.73 -3.70
C ALA A 47 -24.23 7.89 -2.49
N ALA A 48 -24.29 8.49 -1.30
CA ALA A 48 -24.20 7.76 -0.04
C ALA A 48 -25.52 7.02 0.22
N VAL A 49 -25.69 5.87 -0.41
CA VAL A 49 -26.89 5.04 -0.22
C VAL A 49 -26.67 4.10 0.96
N PRO A 50 -27.57 4.10 1.97
CA PRO A 50 -27.49 3.14 3.05
C PRO A 50 -27.63 1.70 2.53
N ILE A 51 -26.60 0.88 2.72
CA ILE A 51 -26.62 -0.54 2.36
C ILE A 51 -26.92 -1.34 3.62
N LYS A 52 -28.05 -2.05 3.62
CA LYS A 52 -28.36 -3.03 4.66
C LYS A 52 -27.46 -4.25 4.46
N ARG A 53 -26.64 -4.56 5.47
CA ARG A 53 -25.71 -5.70 5.42
C ARG A 53 -26.40 -7.01 5.05
N ALA A 54 -27.56 -7.27 5.68
CA ALA A 54 -28.34 -8.49 5.45
C ALA A 54 -28.76 -8.61 3.98
N ALA A 55 -29.27 -7.53 3.37
CA ALA A 55 -29.68 -7.52 1.97
C ALA A 55 -28.50 -7.80 1.03
N LEU A 56 -27.33 -7.20 1.28
CA LEU A 56 -26.14 -7.47 0.48
C LEU A 56 -25.62 -8.91 0.64
N THR A 57 -25.64 -9.43 1.86
CA THR A 57 -25.27 -10.83 2.12
C THR A 57 -26.22 -11.79 1.43
N GLU A 58 -27.53 -11.60 1.58
CA GLU A 58 -28.57 -12.43 0.96
C GLU A 58 -28.49 -12.39 -0.57
N HIS A 59 -28.29 -11.21 -1.16
CA HIS A 59 -28.16 -11.04 -2.61
C HIS A 59 -26.97 -11.84 -3.19
N LEU A 60 -25.89 -11.96 -2.42
CA LEU A 60 -24.66 -12.65 -2.83
C LEU A 60 -24.53 -14.07 -2.26
N ASP A 61 -25.51 -14.54 -1.48
CA ASP A 61 -25.42 -15.86 -0.86
C ASP A 61 -25.56 -16.95 -1.92
N GLY A 62 -24.56 -17.83 -1.99
CA GLY A 62 -24.46 -18.87 -3.03
C GLY A 62 -24.26 -18.37 -4.47
N LYS A 63 -24.20 -17.05 -4.71
CA LYS A 63 -24.04 -16.46 -6.05
C LYS A 63 -22.63 -15.91 -6.24
N GLN A 64 -22.07 -16.11 -7.43
CA GLN A 64 -20.96 -15.30 -7.92
C GLN A 64 -21.50 -14.26 -8.87
N PHE A 65 -21.11 -13.01 -8.65
CA PHE A 65 -21.46 -11.90 -9.53
C PHE A 65 -20.18 -11.42 -10.22
N GLU A 66 -19.98 -11.80 -11.48
CA GLU A 66 -18.80 -11.38 -12.27
C GLU A 66 -17.46 -11.58 -11.53
N GLY A 67 -17.28 -12.72 -10.85
CA GLY A 67 -16.06 -13.01 -10.07
C GLY A 67 -16.00 -12.35 -8.68
N LEU A 68 -17.02 -11.59 -8.28
CA LEU A 68 -17.24 -11.16 -6.90
C LEU A 68 -17.90 -12.28 -6.09
N ARG A 69 -17.36 -12.51 -4.90
CA ARG A 69 -17.93 -13.43 -3.91
C ARG A 69 -17.83 -12.89 -2.50
N LEU A 70 -18.76 -13.28 -1.64
CA LEU A 70 -18.67 -12.99 -0.21
C LEU A 70 -17.44 -13.66 0.39
N LYS A 71 -16.67 -12.89 1.16
CA LYS A 71 -15.58 -13.44 1.95
C LYS A 71 -16.16 -13.93 3.28
N PRO A 72 -16.03 -15.23 3.61
CA PRO A 72 -16.58 -15.74 4.86
C PRO A 72 -15.94 -15.02 6.05
N VAL A 73 -16.78 -14.71 7.03
CA VAL A 73 -16.32 -14.13 8.29
C VAL A 73 -15.46 -15.18 8.99
N LYS A 74 -14.14 -14.94 9.06
CA LYS A 74 -13.24 -15.84 9.77
C LYS A 74 -13.55 -15.78 11.27
N GLU A 75 -14.18 -16.82 11.79
CA GLU A 75 -14.32 -17.01 13.23
C GLU A 75 -12.95 -17.25 13.87
N SER A 76 -12.78 -16.77 15.10
CA SER A 76 -11.59 -17.04 15.88
C SER A 76 -11.60 -18.52 16.29
N LYS A 77 -10.75 -19.33 15.65
CA LYS A 77 -10.56 -20.76 16.00
C LYS A 77 -10.23 -21.00 17.48
N ARG A 78 -9.73 -19.99 18.21
CA ARG A 78 -9.27 -20.14 19.61
C ARG A 78 -10.34 -19.88 20.67
N THR A 79 -11.43 -19.21 20.34
CA THR A 79 -12.35 -18.71 21.38
C THR A 79 -13.81 -19.00 21.09
N GLY A 80 -14.23 -19.34 19.87
CA GLY A 80 -15.66 -19.38 19.48
C GLY A 80 -16.37 -18.01 19.53
N VAL A 81 -15.82 -17.07 20.30
CA VAL A 81 -16.20 -15.67 20.37
C VAL A 81 -15.75 -14.96 19.09
N ARG A 82 -16.69 -14.31 18.40
CA ARG A 82 -16.40 -13.38 17.30
C ARG A 82 -15.32 -12.39 17.75
N LYS A 83 -14.24 -12.24 16.97
CA LYS A 83 -13.19 -11.26 17.28
C LYS A 83 -13.82 -9.88 17.49
N ARG A 84 -13.74 -9.34 18.72
CA ARG A 84 -14.00 -7.93 19.01
C ARG A 84 -13.14 -7.11 18.03
N GLY A 85 -13.78 -6.36 17.13
CA GLY A 85 -13.10 -5.55 16.11
C GLY A 85 -13.33 -5.96 14.65
N SER A 86 -14.19 -6.94 14.33
CA SER A 86 -14.72 -7.00 12.95
C SER A 86 -15.49 -5.71 12.68
N PHE A 87 -15.13 -4.97 11.63
CA PHE A 87 -15.84 -3.76 11.19
C PHE A 87 -17.31 -4.09 10.93
N TYR A 88 -18.15 -3.90 11.95
CA TYR A 88 -19.56 -4.32 11.94
C TYR A 88 -20.36 -3.62 10.84
N ASN A 89 -19.89 -2.44 10.45
CA ASN A 89 -20.41 -1.57 9.40
C ASN A 89 -19.88 -1.89 7.99
N SER A 90 -19.33 -3.09 7.75
CA SER A 90 -18.86 -3.47 6.42
C SER A 90 -19.14 -4.93 6.05
N VAL A 91 -19.29 -5.18 4.76
CA VAL A 91 -19.24 -6.51 4.13
C VAL A 91 -17.90 -6.66 3.42
N SER A 92 -17.24 -7.80 3.60
CA SER A 92 -16.01 -8.11 2.86
C SER A 92 -16.34 -8.97 1.65
N LEU A 93 -15.98 -8.48 0.47
CA LEU A 93 -16.03 -9.20 -0.80
C LEU A 93 -14.61 -9.57 -1.23
N GLN A 94 -14.53 -10.60 -2.05
CA GLN A 94 -13.33 -10.96 -2.80
C GLN A 94 -13.65 -10.91 -4.28
N TYR A 95 -12.82 -10.22 -5.05
CA TYR A 95 -12.85 -10.26 -6.51
C TYR A 95 -11.74 -11.18 -7.01
N VAL A 96 -12.09 -12.11 -7.90
CA VAL A 96 -11.17 -13.11 -8.49
C VAL A 96 -11.22 -12.97 -10.00
N ASN A 97 -10.12 -12.53 -10.62
CA ASN A 97 -10.06 -12.24 -12.05
C ASN A 97 -9.48 -13.38 -12.91
N GLY A 98 -9.52 -14.63 -12.44
CA GLY A 98 -8.95 -15.81 -13.15
C GLY A 98 -7.42 -15.87 -13.21
N VAL A 99 -6.71 -14.74 -13.16
CA VAL A 99 -5.24 -14.62 -13.24
C VAL A 99 -4.57 -14.69 -11.84
N GLY A 100 -5.29 -15.19 -10.83
CA GLY A 100 -4.79 -15.30 -9.46
C GLY A 100 -4.63 -13.97 -8.70
N ASN A 101 -5.03 -12.85 -9.29
CA ASN A 101 -4.89 -11.52 -8.69
C ASN A 101 -6.12 -11.15 -7.86
N ASN A 102 -6.20 -11.70 -6.65
CA ASN A 102 -7.36 -11.54 -5.79
C ASN A 102 -7.41 -10.16 -5.14
N LYS A 103 -8.53 -9.44 -5.28
CA LYS A 103 -8.76 -8.17 -4.57
C LYS A 103 -9.66 -8.39 -3.36
N CYS A 104 -9.38 -7.67 -2.28
CA CYS A 104 -10.27 -7.64 -1.13
C CYS A 104 -11.01 -6.31 -1.14
N ILE A 105 -12.33 -6.35 -1.17
CA ILE A 105 -13.16 -5.15 -1.12
C ILE A 105 -13.93 -5.14 0.20
N LYS A 106 -13.90 -4.03 0.92
CA LYS A 106 -14.83 -3.77 2.01
C LYS A 106 -15.87 -2.78 1.52
N VAL A 107 -17.12 -3.20 1.54
CA VAL A 107 -18.29 -2.34 1.25
C VAL A 107 -18.82 -1.85 2.58
N PHE A 108 -18.81 -0.55 2.80
CA PHE A 108 -19.36 0.05 4.01
C PHE A 108 -20.87 0.32 3.88
N THR A 109 -21.56 0.44 5.01
CA THR A 109 -23.00 0.74 5.04
C THR A 109 -23.37 2.07 4.38
N ASN A 110 -22.41 2.98 4.19
CA ASN A 110 -22.61 4.24 3.47
C ASN A 110 -22.21 4.17 1.99
N SER A 111 -22.14 2.96 1.42
CA SER A 111 -21.69 2.65 0.05
C SER A 111 -20.23 2.91 -0.28
N LYS A 112 -19.44 3.52 0.61
CA LYS A 112 -18.00 3.67 0.36
C LYS A 112 -17.34 2.32 0.20
N LEU A 113 -16.37 2.25 -0.71
CA LEU A 113 -15.61 1.05 -0.97
C LEU A 113 -14.19 1.23 -0.46
N HIS A 114 -13.61 0.19 0.10
CA HIS A 114 -12.20 0.14 0.43
C HIS A 114 -11.61 -1.10 -0.24
N VAL A 115 -10.86 -0.87 -1.31
CA VAL A 115 -10.32 -1.88 -2.19
C VAL A 115 -8.84 -2.05 -1.91
N THR A 116 -8.40 -3.28 -1.68
CA THR A 116 -6.99 -3.61 -1.48
C THR A 116 -6.51 -4.69 -2.45
N GLY A 117 -5.24 -4.62 -2.80
CA GLY A 117 -4.57 -5.59 -3.68
C GLY A 117 -4.51 -5.16 -5.15
N CYS A 118 -4.97 -3.96 -5.51
CA CYS A 118 -4.81 -3.41 -6.87
C CYS A 118 -3.33 -3.08 -7.14
N LYS A 119 -2.80 -3.42 -8.31
CA LYS A 119 -1.43 -3.04 -8.72
C LYS A 119 -1.42 -1.78 -9.57
N THR A 120 -2.53 -1.51 -10.27
CA THR A 120 -2.72 -0.31 -11.09
C THR A 120 -4.04 0.38 -10.72
N VAL A 121 -4.19 1.63 -11.16
CA VAL A 121 -5.44 2.38 -10.97
C VAL A 121 -6.55 1.82 -11.84
N ASP A 122 -6.23 1.32 -13.03
CA ASP A 122 -7.20 0.72 -13.93
C ASP A 122 -7.84 -0.53 -13.31
N GLU A 123 -7.03 -1.41 -12.70
CA GLU A 123 -7.55 -2.56 -11.93
C GLU A 123 -8.50 -2.11 -10.81
N PHE A 124 -8.22 -0.97 -10.17
CA PHE A 124 -9.08 -0.41 -9.14
C PHE A 124 -10.40 0.14 -9.70
N ILE A 125 -10.35 0.91 -10.79
CA ILE A 125 -11.53 1.48 -11.45
C ILE A 125 -12.45 0.34 -11.89
N GLU A 126 -11.91 -0.64 -12.60
CA GLU A 126 -12.63 -1.80 -13.10
C GLU A 126 -13.28 -2.59 -11.95
N THR A 127 -12.52 -2.88 -10.88
CA THR A 127 -13.04 -3.57 -9.69
C THR A 127 -14.17 -2.78 -9.03
N SER A 128 -14.00 -1.47 -8.90
CA SER A 128 -14.97 -0.61 -8.19
C SER A 128 -16.25 -0.40 -9.00
N GLN A 129 -16.14 -0.29 -10.32
CA GLN A 129 -17.29 -0.22 -11.23
C GLN A 129 -18.15 -1.48 -11.14
N ARG A 130 -17.54 -2.68 -11.15
CA ARG A 130 -18.30 -3.94 -10.97
C ARG A 130 -19.01 -4.01 -9.63
N VAL A 131 -18.35 -3.57 -8.57
CA VAL A 131 -18.99 -3.53 -7.24
C VAL A 131 -20.14 -2.52 -7.24
N CYS A 132 -19.98 -1.33 -7.81
CA CYS A 132 -21.05 -0.34 -7.93
C CYS A 132 -22.23 -0.85 -8.77
N PHE A 133 -21.98 -1.56 -9.85
CA PHE A 133 -23.01 -2.19 -10.68
C PHE A 133 -23.84 -3.18 -9.86
N MET A 134 -23.20 -4.13 -9.17
CA MET A 134 -23.88 -5.06 -8.25
C MET A 134 -24.64 -4.34 -7.13
N LEU A 135 -24.04 -3.30 -6.55
CA LEU A 135 -24.73 -2.51 -5.51
C LEU A 135 -25.93 -1.74 -6.05
N SER A 136 -25.96 -1.44 -7.34
CA SER A 136 -27.11 -0.79 -7.98
C SER A 136 -28.33 -1.71 -7.97
N ASP A 137 -28.12 -3.01 -8.20
CA ASP A 137 -29.17 -4.04 -8.11
C ASP A 137 -29.69 -4.20 -6.68
N VAL A 138 -28.80 -4.19 -5.69
CA VAL A 138 -29.17 -4.32 -4.27
C VAL A 138 -29.92 -3.10 -3.76
N THR A 139 -29.53 -1.90 -4.22
CA THR A 139 -30.07 -0.63 -3.71
C THR A 139 -31.21 -0.07 -4.56
N LEU A 140 -31.47 -0.66 -5.74
CA LEU A 140 -32.39 -0.15 -6.75
C LEU A 140 -32.08 1.31 -7.16
N LYS A 141 -30.80 1.69 -7.10
CA LYS A 141 -30.31 3.03 -7.42
C LYS A 141 -29.02 2.92 -8.23
N PRO A 142 -28.87 3.66 -9.34
CA PRO A 142 -27.64 3.63 -10.12
C PRO A 142 -26.47 4.21 -9.31
N LEU A 143 -25.46 3.38 -9.07
CA LEU A 143 -24.23 3.74 -8.40
C LEU A 143 -23.06 3.71 -9.40
N HIS A 144 -22.23 4.74 -9.32
CA HIS A 144 -20.93 4.78 -9.99
C HIS A 144 -19.94 5.53 -9.11
N VAL A 145 -18.66 5.19 -9.22
CA VAL A 145 -17.60 5.91 -8.51
C VAL A 145 -17.46 7.31 -9.12
N ILE A 146 -17.35 8.35 -8.30
CA ILE A 146 -17.10 9.73 -8.76
C ILE A 146 -15.69 10.21 -8.38
N ASP A 147 -15.16 9.70 -7.27
CA ASP A 147 -13.85 10.04 -6.75
C ASP A 147 -13.27 8.87 -5.96
N PHE A 148 -11.97 8.92 -5.71
CA PHE A 148 -11.26 7.91 -4.93
C PHE A 148 -10.03 8.49 -4.23
N ASP A 149 -9.63 7.93 -3.10
CA ASP A 149 -8.42 8.32 -2.37
C ASP A 149 -7.47 7.14 -2.22
N VAL A 150 -6.20 7.37 -2.57
CA VAL A 150 -5.14 6.39 -2.34
C VAL A 150 -4.78 6.42 -0.87
N ASN A 151 -5.10 5.34 -0.16
CA ASN A 151 -4.79 5.22 1.26
C ASN A 151 -3.35 4.75 1.47
N MET A 152 -2.85 3.85 0.62
CA MET A 152 -1.52 3.28 0.75
C MET A 152 -1.06 2.64 -0.56
N ILE A 153 0.19 2.85 -0.93
CA ILE A 153 0.94 2.14 -1.95
C ILE A 153 2.05 1.36 -1.25
N VAL A 154 2.26 0.13 -1.71
CA VAL A 154 3.39 -0.72 -1.33
C VAL A 154 4.18 -1.00 -2.60
N VAL A 155 5.46 -0.65 -2.59
CA VAL A 155 6.40 -0.97 -3.67
C VAL A 155 7.46 -1.93 -3.17
N GLN A 156 8.08 -2.66 -4.09
CA GLN A 156 9.20 -3.55 -3.82
C GLN A 156 10.29 -3.40 -4.88
N PHE A 157 11.52 -3.69 -4.48
CA PHE A 157 12.67 -3.85 -5.36
C PHE A 157 13.66 -4.85 -4.74
N TYR A 158 14.69 -5.21 -5.48
CA TYR A 158 15.73 -6.13 -5.05
C TYR A 158 17.09 -5.46 -5.12
N ILE A 159 17.87 -5.54 -4.05
CA ILE A 159 19.27 -5.09 -4.00
C ILE A 159 20.18 -5.99 -4.85
N ASN A 160 19.71 -7.20 -5.20
CA ASN A 160 20.45 -8.24 -5.90
C ASN A 160 21.72 -8.69 -5.18
N ALA A 161 21.70 -8.63 -3.84
CA ALA A 161 22.75 -9.12 -2.97
C ALA A 161 22.17 -9.75 -1.70
N ALA A 162 22.85 -10.75 -1.15
CA ALA A 162 22.52 -11.29 0.18
C ALA A 162 22.99 -10.32 1.27
N LEU A 163 22.16 -10.11 2.29
CA LEU A 163 22.42 -9.13 3.35
C LEU A 163 22.49 -9.82 4.70
N ASP A 164 23.50 -9.49 5.50
CA ASP A 164 23.44 -9.74 6.94
C ASP A 164 22.53 -8.69 7.58
N ILE A 165 21.34 -9.14 8.00
CA ILE A 165 20.31 -8.28 8.56
C ILE A 165 20.65 -7.82 9.98
N GLY A 166 21.44 -8.61 10.73
CA GLY A 166 21.92 -8.25 12.05
C GLY A 166 22.91 -7.08 11.96
N ASP A 167 23.90 -7.20 11.08
CA ASP A 167 24.90 -6.16 10.85
C ASP A 167 24.28 -4.87 10.33
N LEU A 168 23.40 -4.97 9.32
CA LEU A 168 22.68 -3.81 8.79
C LEU A 168 21.86 -3.09 9.88
N CYS A 169 21.20 -3.85 10.77
CA CYS A 169 20.45 -3.30 11.90
C CYS A 169 21.36 -2.58 12.90
N SER A 170 22.52 -3.17 13.22
CA SER A 170 23.51 -2.57 14.12
C SER A 170 24.06 -1.26 13.55
N ILE A 171 24.39 -1.24 12.26
CA ILE A 171 24.87 -0.05 11.56
C ILE A 171 23.81 1.06 11.57
N LEU A 172 22.56 0.73 11.25
CA LEU A 172 21.44 1.69 11.29
C LEU A 172 21.11 2.22 12.68
N LYS A 173 21.54 1.54 13.75
CA LYS A 173 21.39 2.01 15.13
C LYS A 173 22.60 2.81 15.65
N GLY A 174 23.70 2.84 14.89
CA GLY A 174 24.90 3.58 15.23
C GLY A 174 24.73 5.10 15.10
N GLU A 175 25.72 5.85 15.56
CA GLU A 175 25.67 7.32 15.67
C GLU A 175 25.51 8.06 14.33
N LYS A 176 25.95 7.43 13.22
CA LYS A 176 25.82 7.99 11.86
C LYS A 176 24.36 8.26 11.47
N TYR A 177 23.42 7.54 12.06
CA TYR A 177 22.01 7.61 11.73
C TYR A 177 21.23 8.16 12.92
N SER A 178 20.78 9.41 12.83
CA SER A 178 20.00 10.05 13.91
C SER A 178 18.73 9.26 14.22
N ARG A 179 18.49 9.00 15.51
CA ARG A 179 17.25 8.36 16.01
C ARG A 179 16.00 9.21 15.79
N GLU A 180 16.18 10.50 15.52
CA GLU A 180 15.08 11.41 15.22
C GLU A 180 14.52 11.12 13.82
N VAL A 181 15.41 10.85 12.85
CA VAL A 181 15.07 10.60 11.44
C VAL A 181 14.66 9.15 11.20
N LEU A 182 15.18 8.19 11.98
CA LEU A 182 14.86 6.79 11.78
C LEU A 182 14.82 5.91 13.02
N SER A 183 14.06 4.82 12.91
CA SER A 183 14.11 3.72 13.88
C SER A 183 14.23 2.38 13.15
N ALA A 184 15.15 1.53 13.60
CA ALA A 184 15.44 0.23 13.00
C ALA A 184 15.20 -0.89 14.04
N CYS A 185 14.46 -1.92 13.65
CA CYS A 185 14.12 -3.05 14.50
C CYS A 185 14.18 -4.38 13.72
N TYR A 186 14.97 -5.32 14.22
CA TYR A 186 15.02 -6.68 13.73
C TYR A 186 14.67 -7.65 14.86
N ASN A 187 13.65 -8.47 14.64
CA ASN A 187 13.23 -9.51 15.56
C ASN A 187 12.81 -10.75 14.74
N PRO A 188 13.72 -11.72 14.51
CA PRO A 188 13.47 -12.86 13.64
C PRO A 188 12.32 -13.77 14.10
N ASP A 189 12.02 -13.80 15.41
CA ASP A 189 10.91 -14.58 15.96
C ASP A 189 9.55 -14.01 15.58
N ARG A 190 9.49 -12.70 15.28
CA ARG A 190 8.25 -12.00 14.90
C ARG A 190 8.17 -11.69 13.41
N ASN A 191 9.28 -11.33 12.78
CA ASN A 191 9.37 -10.97 11.38
C ASN A 191 10.78 -11.27 10.84
N ASN A 192 10.86 -11.97 9.72
CA ASN A 192 12.13 -12.33 9.08
C ASN A 192 12.82 -11.16 8.35
N GLY A 193 12.19 -9.99 8.29
CA GLY A 193 12.77 -8.75 7.76
C GLY A 193 13.14 -7.74 8.84
N LEU A 194 14.16 -6.92 8.55
CA LEU A 194 14.48 -5.72 9.31
C LEU A 194 13.47 -4.62 8.94
N VAL A 195 12.80 -4.08 9.95
CA VAL A 195 11.82 -3.00 9.82
C VAL A 195 12.49 -1.68 10.16
N ILE A 196 12.46 -0.74 9.22
CA ILE A 196 13.01 0.61 9.37
C ILE A 196 11.86 1.59 9.17
N LYS A 197 11.63 2.49 10.12
CA LYS A 197 10.76 3.65 9.91
C LYS A 197 11.63 4.82 9.52
N HIS A 198 11.51 5.26 8.27
CA HIS A 198 12.24 6.39 7.72
C HIS A 198 11.30 7.60 7.68
N ARG A 199 11.65 8.64 8.44
CA ARG A 199 10.94 9.91 8.46
C ARG A 199 11.62 10.86 7.49
N PHE A 200 10.84 11.60 6.72
CA PHE A 200 11.35 12.65 5.85
C PHE A 200 10.38 13.82 5.84
N GLU A 201 10.93 15.01 5.62
CA GLU A 201 10.13 16.19 5.35
C GLU A 201 9.49 16.04 3.97
N GLU A 202 8.17 16.16 3.93
CA GLU A 202 7.45 16.14 2.66
C GLU A 202 7.84 17.38 1.86
N PRO A 203 8.27 17.24 0.58
CA PRO A 203 8.60 18.40 -0.23
C PRO A 203 7.38 19.31 -0.32
N ALA A 204 7.55 20.59 0.03
CA ALA A 204 6.48 21.56 0.01
C ALA A 204 5.78 21.56 -1.37
N GLY A 205 4.47 21.34 -1.38
CA GLY A 205 3.65 21.36 -2.60
C GLY A 205 3.44 20.04 -3.34
N ILE A 206 4.00 18.90 -2.88
CA ILE A 206 3.74 17.57 -3.48
C ILE A 206 2.58 16.83 -2.81
N GLY A 207 2.09 17.32 -1.68
CA GLY A 207 0.96 16.73 -0.99
C GLY A 207 -0.29 16.73 -1.88
N PHE A 208 -0.70 15.55 -2.35
CA PHE A 208 -2.03 15.31 -2.94
C PHE A 208 -3.13 15.35 -1.87
N HIS A 209 -3.03 16.31 -0.94
CA HIS A 209 -4.17 16.70 -0.15
C HIS A 209 -5.11 17.41 -1.11
N SER A 210 -6.14 16.68 -1.55
CA SER A 210 -7.25 17.30 -2.26
C SER A 210 -7.68 18.52 -1.45
N ALA A 211 -7.70 19.70 -2.08
CA ALA A 211 -8.16 20.97 -1.48
C ALA A 211 -9.60 20.90 -0.91
N THR A 212 -10.25 19.74 -0.96
CA THR A 212 -11.57 19.45 -0.39
C THR A 212 -11.54 18.92 1.05
N GLU A 213 -10.38 18.70 1.69
CA GLU A 213 -10.28 18.24 3.10
C GLU A 213 -10.71 19.28 4.17
N MET A 214 -11.34 20.39 3.80
CA MET A 214 -11.97 21.31 4.76
C MET A 214 -13.35 20.87 5.28
N LYS A 215 -13.95 19.77 4.78
CA LYS A 215 -15.38 19.47 5.06
C LYS A 215 -15.69 18.51 6.21
N SER A 216 -14.72 18.00 6.99
CA SER A 216 -15.03 17.01 8.04
C SER A 216 -14.56 17.32 9.47
N GLY A 217 -14.15 18.55 9.80
CA GLY A 217 -13.83 18.95 11.18
C GLY A 217 -12.68 18.16 11.85
N LYS A 218 -11.97 17.32 11.10
CA LYS A 218 -10.70 16.73 11.50
C LYS A 218 -9.63 17.56 10.82
N VAL A 219 -8.83 18.26 11.63
CA VAL A 219 -7.60 18.89 11.19
C VAL A 219 -6.82 17.82 10.44
N SER A 220 -6.68 17.98 9.12
CA SER A 220 -5.75 17.17 8.32
C SER A 220 -4.40 17.18 9.02
N ASP A 221 -3.67 16.07 8.99
CA ASP A 221 -2.37 15.89 9.63
C ASP A 221 -1.24 16.78 9.01
N ALA A 222 -1.58 17.99 8.56
CA ALA A 222 -0.66 19.03 8.15
C ALA A 222 0.29 19.34 9.32
N GLY A 223 1.54 18.89 9.18
CA GLY A 223 2.59 19.06 10.17
C GLY A 223 2.91 17.81 11.02
N LYS A 224 2.24 16.67 10.82
CA LYS A 224 2.73 15.42 11.41
C LYS A 224 3.80 14.80 10.52
N GLU A 225 4.99 14.67 11.10
CA GLU A 225 6.10 13.93 10.54
C GLU A 225 5.63 12.54 10.10
N ARG A 226 5.70 12.29 8.79
CA ARG A 226 5.24 11.04 8.20
C ARG A 226 6.42 10.09 8.06
N ALA A 227 6.18 8.83 8.40
CA ALA A 227 7.17 7.77 8.29
C ALA A 227 6.78 6.77 7.20
N ILE A 228 7.72 6.49 6.30
CA ILE A 228 7.63 5.33 5.40
C ILE A 228 8.28 4.13 6.09
N THR A 229 7.61 2.99 6.04
CA THR A 229 8.14 1.76 6.61
C THR A 229 8.88 1.00 5.51
N ILE A 230 10.19 0.85 5.68
CA ILE A 230 11.07 0.05 4.82
C ILE A 230 11.23 -1.32 5.48
N ILE A 231 11.05 -2.39 4.73
CA ILE A 231 11.28 -3.76 5.20
C ILE A 231 12.35 -4.40 4.32
N VAL A 232 13.48 -4.74 4.91
CA VAL A 232 14.62 -5.37 4.22
C VAL A 232 14.71 -6.84 4.61
N TYR A 233 14.76 -7.72 3.62
CA TYR A 233 14.87 -9.17 3.80
C TYR A 233 16.28 -9.67 3.47
N ARG A 234 16.70 -10.78 4.09
CA ARG A 234 18.04 -11.39 3.91
C ARG A 234 18.42 -11.66 2.45
N LYS A 235 17.44 -11.98 1.60
CA LYS A 235 17.64 -12.21 0.15
C LYS A 235 17.78 -10.93 -0.68
N GLY A 236 17.91 -9.77 -0.05
CA GLY A 236 18.01 -8.48 -0.72
C GLY A 236 16.68 -7.91 -1.22
N CYS A 237 15.55 -8.55 -0.96
CA CYS A 237 14.23 -7.96 -1.25
C CYS A 237 13.97 -6.80 -0.27
N VAL A 238 13.52 -5.67 -0.80
CA VAL A 238 13.16 -4.48 -0.02
C VAL A 238 11.73 -4.09 -0.36
N ARG A 239 10.93 -3.76 0.67
CA ARG A 239 9.56 -3.23 0.51
C ARG A 239 9.46 -1.85 1.14
N LEU A 240 8.84 -0.91 0.44
CA LEU A 240 8.49 0.40 0.96
C LEU A 240 6.97 0.46 1.14
N CYS A 241 6.53 0.72 2.37
CA CYS A 241 5.14 0.67 2.79
C CYS A 241 4.68 2.01 3.34
N GLY A 242 3.40 2.31 3.15
CA GLY A 242 2.78 3.53 3.68
C GLY A 242 2.88 4.73 2.75
N LEU A 243 3.22 4.53 1.49
CA LEU A 243 3.28 5.56 0.45
C LEU A 243 1.87 6.01 0.06
N LYS A 244 1.68 7.26 -0.36
CA LYS A 244 0.40 7.78 -0.93
C LYS A 244 0.58 8.10 -2.40
N THR A 245 1.80 8.51 -2.75
CA THR A 245 2.22 8.75 -4.12
C THR A 245 3.47 7.93 -4.42
N HIS A 246 3.72 7.68 -5.70
CA HIS A 246 4.95 7.04 -6.13
C HIS A 246 6.20 7.90 -5.85
N MET A 247 6.11 9.23 -5.90
CA MET A 247 7.25 10.14 -5.70
C MET A 247 7.85 9.99 -4.30
N GLU A 248 7.02 9.69 -3.30
CA GLU A 248 7.47 9.43 -1.92
C GLU A 248 8.39 8.21 -1.80
N ALA A 249 8.40 7.31 -2.80
CA ALA A 249 9.24 6.13 -2.77
C ALA A 249 10.71 6.49 -2.99
N LEU A 250 11.01 7.51 -3.80
CA LEU A 250 12.36 7.81 -4.27
C LEU A 250 13.32 8.21 -3.14
N PRO A 251 12.96 9.10 -2.19
CA PRO A 251 13.84 9.42 -1.06
C PRO A 251 14.16 8.20 -0.21
N SER A 252 13.15 7.36 0.07
CA SER A 252 13.33 6.15 0.89
C SER A 252 14.12 5.07 0.15
N TYR A 253 13.95 4.96 -1.16
CA TYR A 253 14.76 4.10 -2.04
C TYR A 253 16.22 4.52 -2.01
N ARG A 254 16.53 5.79 -2.32
CA ARG A 254 17.90 6.33 -2.33
C ARG A 254 18.58 6.21 -0.97
N PHE A 255 17.83 6.50 0.10
CA PHE A 255 18.31 6.34 1.46
C PHE A 255 18.77 4.90 1.72
N ILE A 256 17.89 3.91 1.51
CA ILE A 256 18.23 2.53 1.89
C ILE A 256 19.28 1.92 0.96
N THR A 257 19.29 2.26 -0.34
CA THR A 257 20.36 1.79 -1.25
C THR A 257 21.71 2.39 -0.85
N GLY A 258 21.77 3.69 -0.55
CA GLY A 258 23.00 4.34 -0.10
C GLY A 258 23.52 3.82 1.24
N VAL A 259 22.63 3.49 2.18
CA VAL A 259 23.01 2.78 3.42
C VAL A 259 23.66 1.45 3.07
N ILE A 260 23.00 0.62 2.25
CA ILE A 260 23.47 -0.73 1.93
C ILE A 260 24.80 -0.68 1.16
N GLU A 261 24.97 0.24 0.22
CA GLU A 261 26.24 0.46 -0.50
C GLU A 261 27.37 0.83 0.46
N SER A 262 27.10 1.71 1.44
CA SER A 262 28.08 2.08 2.45
C SER A 262 28.49 0.88 3.31
N VAL A 263 27.55 -0.02 3.66
CA VAL A 263 27.86 -1.25 4.38
C VAL A 263 28.72 -2.18 3.53
N TRP A 264 28.34 -2.37 2.27
CA TRP A 264 29.03 -3.27 1.35
C TRP A 264 30.48 -2.84 1.12
N SER A 265 30.70 -1.54 0.93
CA SER A 265 32.02 -0.97 0.71
C SER A 265 32.93 -1.18 1.92
N SER A 266 32.43 -0.96 3.14
CA SER A 266 33.20 -1.17 4.38
C SER A 266 33.62 -2.63 4.58
N ILE A 267 32.77 -3.59 4.22
CA ILE A 267 33.09 -5.03 4.30
C ILE A 267 34.13 -5.41 3.25
N ALA A 268 34.00 -4.89 2.03
CA ALA A 268 34.96 -5.17 0.95
C ALA A 268 36.36 -4.65 1.27
N THR A 269 36.48 -3.50 1.96
CA THR A 269 37.78 -2.94 2.37
C THR A 269 38.42 -3.62 3.58
N ALA A 270 37.63 -4.35 4.38
CA ALA A 270 38.12 -5.03 5.59
C ALA A 270 38.67 -6.44 5.32
N LYS A 271 38.53 -6.94 4.08
CA LYS A 271 39.05 -8.23 3.61
C LYS A 271 40.24 -8.03 2.71
#